data_AF-A0A934G1F1-F1
#
_entry.id   AF-A0A934G1F1-F1
#
_cell.length_a   1.000
_cell.length_b   1.000
_cell.length_c   1.000
_cell.angle_alpha   90.00
_cell.angle_beta   90.00
_cell.angle_gamma   90.00
#
_symmetry.space_group_name_H-M   'P 1'
#
loop_
_entity.id
_entity.type
_entity.pdbx_description
1 polymer ?
#
loop_
_entity_poly.entity_id
_entity_poly.type
_entity_poly.pdbx_seq_one_letter_code
_entity_poly.pdbx_strand_id
1 'polypeptide(L)'
;MVRGIPPKTTLDKLREALDGPAADISAKRRGPFTSSKRPREWVYETRPVFKRLMKEPLIDVFKEATEVRIIIDLGGFSRGEVDIDIKTDRYVITAVCGKESFKEEILLPKDVDTVNTEEYFRNGILELVLPRKKGHESMK
;
A
#
# COMPACT_ATOMS: atom_id res chain seq x y z
N MET A 1 26.03 -4.94 15.96
CA MET A 1 25.16 -5.97 15.34
C MET A 1 26.01 -6.85 14.44
N VAL A 2 26.27 -8.08 14.85
CA VAL A 2 27.12 -9.03 14.10
C VAL A 2 26.30 -9.56 12.93
N ARG A 3 26.75 -9.29 11.69
CA ARG A 3 26.22 -9.97 10.51
C ARG A 3 26.65 -11.43 10.63
N GLY A 4 25.70 -12.32 10.87
CA GLY A 4 25.96 -13.76 10.97
C GLY A 4 26.68 -14.26 9.73
N ILE A 5 27.72 -15.07 9.94
CA ILE A 5 28.47 -15.73 8.89
C ILE A 5 27.46 -16.57 8.08
N PRO A 6 27.36 -16.41 6.75
CA PRO A 6 26.46 -17.22 5.94
C PRO A 6 26.81 -18.71 6.10
N PRO A 7 25.81 -19.61 6.13
CA PRO A 7 26.08 -21.03 6.28
C PRO A 7 26.93 -21.53 5.11
N LYS A 8 27.93 -22.36 5.41
CA LYS A 8 28.81 -22.95 4.39
C LYS A 8 27.96 -23.71 3.37
N THR A 9 27.91 -23.20 2.15
CA THR A 9 27.21 -23.81 1.03
C THR A 9 28.15 -24.75 0.28
N THR A 10 27.59 -25.61 -0.56
CA THR A 10 28.36 -26.46 -1.48
C THR A 10 29.27 -25.66 -2.42
N LEU A 11 29.00 -24.36 -2.62
CA LEU A 11 29.84 -23.44 -3.39
C LEU A 11 31.13 -23.03 -2.68
N ASP A 12 31.14 -23.02 -1.34
CA ASP A 12 32.34 -22.65 -0.57
C ASP A 12 33.46 -23.71 -0.74
N LYS A 13 33.09 -24.99 -0.83
CA LYS A 13 34.03 -26.09 -1.14
C LYS A 13 34.66 -25.97 -2.53
N LEU A 14 33.91 -25.42 -3.49
CA LEU A 14 34.39 -25.20 -4.86
C LEU A 14 35.37 -24.03 -4.93
N ARG A 15 35.18 -23.02 -4.08
CA ARG A 15 36.05 -21.84 -4.00
C ARG A 15 37.40 -22.17 -3.34
N GLU A 16 37.35 -22.95 -2.26
CA GLU A 16 38.54 -23.45 -1.55
C GLU A 16 39.42 -24.35 -2.43
N ALA A 17 38.82 -25.06 -3.39
CA ALA A 17 39.54 -25.88 -4.37
C ALA A 17 40.27 -25.07 -5.47
N LEU A 18 39.88 -23.81 -5.69
CA LEU A 18 40.51 -22.92 -6.69
C LEU A 18 41.67 -22.10 -6.09
N ASP A 19 41.71 -21.95 -4.77
CA ASP A 19 42.73 -21.19 -4.04
C ASP A 19 43.94 -22.05 -3.60
N GLY A 20 44.03 -23.31 -4.05
CA GLY A 20 45.21 -24.16 -3.86
C GLY A 20 46.39 -23.75 -4.77
N PRO A 21 47.64 -24.13 -4.44
CA PRO A 21 48.80 -23.73 -5.22
C PRO A 21 48.67 -24.23 -6.67
N ALA A 22 48.91 -23.31 -7.61
CA ALA A 22 48.71 -23.47 -9.04
C ALA A 22 49.28 -24.79 -9.58
N ALA A 23 48.41 -25.79 -9.75
CA ALA A 23 48.75 -27.02 -10.42
C ALA A 23 48.92 -26.75 -11.92
N ASP A 24 50.07 -27.19 -12.43
CA ASP A 24 50.57 -27.09 -13.80
C ASP A 24 49.46 -27.29 -14.85
N ILE A 25 49.14 -26.22 -15.58
CA ILE A 25 48.04 -26.17 -16.56
C ILE A 25 48.57 -26.73 -17.89
N SER A 26 48.97 -28.00 -17.88
CA SER A 26 49.34 -28.71 -19.09
C SER A 26 48.52 -29.99 -19.20
N ALA A 27 47.70 -30.02 -20.25
CA ALA A 27 46.98 -31.19 -20.74
C ALA A 27 45.88 -31.78 -19.83
N LYS A 28 44.65 -31.30 -20.02
CA LYS A 28 43.52 -32.21 -20.27
C LYS A 28 42.36 -31.49 -20.96
N ARG A 29 42.31 -31.70 -22.28
CA ARG A 29 41.12 -31.89 -23.13
C ARG A 29 39.85 -31.21 -22.60
N ARG A 30 39.46 -30.11 -23.26
CA ARG A 30 38.08 -29.62 -23.24
C ARG A 30 37.18 -30.77 -23.68
N GLY A 31 36.60 -31.50 -22.71
CA GLY A 31 35.51 -32.43 -22.98
C GLY A 31 34.36 -31.67 -23.65
N PRO A 32 33.45 -32.35 -24.36
CA PRO A 32 32.33 -31.67 -24.99
C PRO A 32 31.63 -30.85 -23.92
N PHE A 33 31.40 -29.56 -24.19
CA PHE A 33 30.62 -28.68 -23.33
C PHE A 33 29.31 -29.43 -23.02
N THR A 34 29.20 -29.98 -21.82
CA THR A 34 27.92 -30.52 -21.37
C THR A 34 27.05 -29.28 -21.25
N SER A 35 26.02 -29.19 -22.08
CA SER A 35 25.01 -28.16 -21.91
C SER A 35 24.39 -28.45 -20.56
N SER A 36 24.85 -27.74 -19.53
CA SER A 36 24.13 -27.67 -18.27
C SER A 36 22.75 -27.16 -18.67
N LYS A 37 21.77 -28.07 -18.76
CA LYS A 37 20.37 -27.69 -18.96
C LYS A 37 20.12 -26.65 -17.88
N ARG A 38 19.94 -25.39 -18.30
CA ARG A 38 19.51 -24.34 -17.38
C ARG A 38 18.36 -24.96 -16.60
N PRO A 39 18.39 -24.98 -15.25
CA PRO A 39 17.29 -25.55 -14.50
C PRO A 39 16.02 -24.88 -15.02
N ARG A 40 15.15 -25.67 -15.64
CA ARG A 40 13.93 -25.16 -16.29
C ARG A 40 12.94 -24.63 -15.27
N GLU A 41 13.11 -25.02 -14.01
CA GLU A 41 12.29 -24.62 -12.90
C GLU A 41 13.09 -23.75 -11.94
N TRP A 42 12.62 -22.53 -11.78
CA TRP A 42 12.91 -21.71 -10.62
C TRP A 42 12.26 -22.39 -9.41
N VAL A 43 13.02 -23.22 -8.67
CA VAL A 43 12.49 -23.98 -7.50
C VAL A 43 12.07 -23.07 -6.35
N TYR A 44 12.40 -21.77 -6.40
CA TYR A 44 11.84 -20.78 -5.49
C TYR A 44 11.55 -19.49 -6.25
N GLU A 45 10.64 -19.55 -7.21
CA GLU A 45 9.80 -18.37 -7.45
C GLU A 45 8.91 -18.27 -6.21
N THR A 46 9.43 -17.69 -5.12
CA THR A 46 8.58 -17.16 -4.05
C THR A 46 7.80 -16.07 -4.73
N ARG A 47 6.74 -16.42 -5.47
CA ARG A 47 5.75 -15.47 -5.95
C ARG A 47 5.31 -14.76 -4.69
N PRO A 48 5.73 -13.50 -4.47
CA PRO A 48 5.32 -12.82 -3.27
C PRO A 48 3.81 -12.79 -3.35
N VAL A 49 3.16 -13.55 -2.49
CA VAL A 49 1.72 -13.45 -2.32
C VAL A 49 1.58 -12.15 -1.56
N PHE A 50 1.56 -11.04 -2.31
CA PHE A 50 1.12 -9.76 -1.79
C PHE A 50 -0.34 -9.97 -1.42
N LYS A 51 -0.58 -10.49 -0.22
CA LYS A 51 -1.87 -10.41 0.42
C LYS A 51 -2.16 -8.91 0.42
N ARG A 52 -3.18 -8.48 -0.32
CA ARG A 52 -3.70 -7.13 -0.19
C ARG A 52 -4.17 -7.02 1.25
N LEU A 53 -3.26 -6.59 2.13
CA LEU A 53 -3.66 -5.94 3.35
C LEU A 53 -4.28 -4.65 2.85
N MET A 54 -5.61 -4.63 2.73
CA MET A 54 -6.31 -3.37 2.57
C MET A 54 -5.90 -2.51 3.74
N LYS A 55 -5.26 -1.39 3.43
CA LYS A 55 -5.09 -0.32 4.39
C LYS A 55 -6.48 0.24 4.62
N GLU A 56 -6.86 0.39 5.88
CA GLU A 56 -7.96 1.29 6.22
C GLU A 56 -7.68 2.64 5.52
N PRO A 57 -8.69 3.23 4.86
CA PRO A 57 -8.49 4.50 4.18
C PRO A 57 -8.10 5.56 5.20
N LEU A 58 -7.15 6.42 4.81
CA LEU A 58 -6.73 7.51 5.66
C LEU A 58 -7.78 8.62 5.59
N ILE A 59 -8.21 9.07 6.76
CA ILE A 59 -9.23 10.11 6.91
C ILE A 59 -8.63 11.25 7.71
N ASP A 60 -8.54 12.41 7.06
CA ASP A 60 -8.12 13.65 7.68
C ASP A 60 -9.28 14.64 7.73
N VAL A 61 -9.50 15.24 8.91
CA VAL A 61 -10.58 16.21 9.14
C VAL A 61 -9.98 17.56 9.54
N PHE A 62 -10.15 18.55 8.68
CA PHE A 62 -9.72 19.92 8.90
C PHE A 62 -10.91 20.78 9.31
N LYS A 63 -10.84 21.35 10.52
CA LYS A 63 -11.87 22.25 11.07
C LYS A 63 -11.39 23.67 10.89
N GLU A 64 -11.72 24.28 9.76
CA GLU A 64 -11.39 25.69 9.51
C GLU A 64 -12.47 26.61 10.07
N ALA A 65 -12.23 27.92 10.00
CA ALA A 65 -13.14 28.93 10.55
C ALA A 65 -14.44 29.06 9.73
N THR A 66 -14.36 28.91 8.42
CA THR A 66 -15.48 29.10 7.48
C THR A 66 -16.09 27.78 7.02
N GLU A 67 -15.32 26.71 7.01
CA GLU A 67 -15.72 25.40 6.49
C GLU A 67 -15.00 24.27 7.22
N VAL A 68 -15.52 23.06 7.03
CA VAL A 68 -14.89 21.81 7.46
C VAL A 68 -14.52 21.06 6.20
N ARG A 69 -13.26 20.66 6.08
CA ARG A 69 -12.78 19.84 4.96
C ARG A 69 -12.50 18.43 5.45
N ILE A 70 -12.98 17.44 4.73
CA ILE A 70 -12.70 16.03 4.99
C ILE A 70 -12.02 15.47 3.76
N ILE A 71 -10.83 14.90 3.95
CA ILE A 71 -10.04 14.29 2.88
C ILE A 71 -9.90 12.82 3.21
N ILE A 72 -10.29 11.96 2.26
CA ILE A 72 -10.30 10.52 2.43
C ILE A 72 -9.55 9.87 1.28
N ASP A 73 -8.54 9.08 1.59
CA ASP A 73 -7.83 8.25 0.61
C ASP A 73 -8.61 6.94 0.39
N LEU A 74 -9.40 6.91 -0.67
CA LEU A 74 -10.16 5.75 -1.15
C LEU A 74 -9.44 5.05 -2.31
N GLY A 75 -8.10 5.05 -2.30
CA GLY A 75 -7.28 4.35 -3.28
C GLY A 75 -7.63 2.86 -3.38
N GLY A 76 -8.26 2.47 -4.49
CA GLY A 76 -8.74 1.11 -4.72
C GLY A 76 -10.26 0.99 -4.88
N PHE A 77 -11.01 2.05 -4.59
CA PHE A 77 -12.45 2.13 -4.83
C PHE A 77 -12.76 3.06 -6.02
N SER A 78 -13.77 2.69 -6.80
CA SER A 78 -14.30 3.54 -7.87
C SER A 78 -15.43 4.44 -7.36
N ARG A 79 -15.72 5.56 -8.03
CA ARG A 79 -16.79 6.49 -7.62
C ARG A 79 -18.16 5.81 -7.45
N GLY A 80 -18.47 4.80 -8.26
CA GLY A 80 -19.75 4.07 -8.17
C GLY A 80 -19.81 3.03 -7.04
N GLU A 81 -18.69 2.76 -6.37
CA GLU A 81 -18.56 1.80 -5.27
C GLU A 81 -18.57 2.50 -3.90
N VAL A 82 -18.62 3.83 -3.88
CA VAL A 82 -18.60 4.66 -2.68
C VAL A 82 -19.98 5.29 -2.50
N ASP A 83 -20.57 5.04 -1.34
CA ASP A 83 -21.83 5.60 -0.88
C ASP A 83 -21.56 6.55 0.30
N ILE A 84 -22.20 7.72 0.23
CA ILE A 84 -21.98 8.82 1.15
C ILE A 84 -23.32 9.24 1.73
N ASP A 85 -23.46 9.14 3.05
CA ASP A 85 -24.65 9.55 3.77
C ASP A 85 -24.32 10.67 4.77
N ILE A 86 -24.87 11.86 4.53
CA ILE A 86 -24.66 13.04 5.38
C ILE A 86 -25.86 13.21 6.28
N LYS A 87 -25.68 12.97 7.58
CA LYS A 87 -26.67 13.24 8.62
C LYS A 87 -26.39 14.57 9.30
N THR A 88 -27.31 15.01 10.15
CA THR A 88 -27.21 16.28 10.88
C THR A 88 -25.99 16.37 11.80
N ASP A 89 -25.53 15.24 12.33
CA ASP A 89 -24.49 15.14 13.36
C ASP A 89 -23.30 14.27 12.95
N ARG A 90 -23.42 13.53 11.86
CA ARG A 90 -22.39 12.58 11.41
C ARG A 90 -22.39 12.41 9.91
N TYR A 91 -21.22 12.09 9.40
CA TYR A 91 -20.94 11.75 8.02
C TYR A 91 -20.58 10.27 7.97
N VAL A 92 -21.32 9.49 7.19
CA VAL A 92 -21.11 8.05 7.07
C VAL A 92 -20.62 7.77 5.66
N ILE A 93 -19.42 7.19 5.55
CA ILE A 93 -18.88 6.70 4.28
C ILE A 93 -18.97 5.19 4.27
N THR A 94 -19.54 4.63 3.22
CA THR A 94 -19.54 3.19 2.97
C THR A 94 -18.94 2.95 1.60
N ALA A 95 -17.87 2.16 1.51
CA ALA A 95 -17.27 1.78 0.23
C ALA A 95 -17.28 0.26 0.09
N VAL A 96 -17.72 -0.27 -1.05
CA VAL A 96 -17.84 -1.71 -1.30
C VAL A 96 -17.25 -2.06 -2.65
N CYS A 97 -16.14 -2.81 -2.66
CA CYS A 97 -15.50 -3.32 -3.87
C CYS A 97 -15.33 -4.85 -3.77
N GLY A 98 -16.17 -5.60 -4.48
CA GLY A 98 -16.08 -7.06 -4.53
C GLY A 98 -16.27 -7.75 -3.17
N LYS A 99 -15.18 -8.25 -2.57
CA LYS A 99 -15.18 -8.91 -1.25
C LYS A 99 -14.81 -7.97 -0.11
N GLU A 100 -14.47 -6.74 -0.43
CA GLU A 100 -13.89 -5.78 0.49
C GLU A 100 -14.89 -4.65 0.72
N SER A 101 -15.14 -4.32 1.97
CA SER A 101 -16.00 -3.21 2.35
C SER A 101 -15.40 -2.44 3.51
N PHE A 102 -15.61 -1.14 3.48
CA PHE A 102 -15.21 -0.21 4.51
C PHE A 102 -16.40 0.63 4.92
N LYS A 103 -16.52 0.93 6.22
CA LYS A 103 -17.54 1.83 6.74
C LYS A 103 -16.94 2.66 7.88
N GLU A 104 -16.96 3.98 7.73
CA GLU A 104 -16.59 4.92 8.80
C GLU A 104 -17.75 5.85 9.13
N GLU A 105 -17.82 6.24 10.40
CA GLU A 105 -18.70 7.31 10.86
C GLU A 105 -17.85 8.44 11.44
N ILE A 106 -17.87 9.60 10.79
CA ILE A 106 -17.16 10.82 11.22
C ILE A 106 -18.16 11.75 11.90
N LEU A 107 -17.86 12.16 13.13
CA LEU A 107 -18.68 13.12 13.86
C LEU A 107 -18.51 14.53 13.28
N LEU A 108 -19.62 15.14 12.88
CA LEU A 108 -19.64 16.50 12.34
C LEU A 108 -19.96 17.53 13.44
N PRO A 109 -19.33 18.71 13.41
CA PRO A 109 -19.76 19.84 14.21
C PRO A 109 -21.19 20.28 13.84
N LYS A 110 -22.00 20.70 14.84
CA LYS A 110 -23.42 21.09 14.64
C LYS A 110 -23.59 22.36 13.80
N ASP A 111 -22.52 23.14 13.70
CA ASP A 111 -22.41 24.39 12.97
C ASP A 111 -22.16 24.19 11.47
N VAL A 112 -22.11 22.95 10.98
CA VAL A 112 -21.98 22.65 9.55
C VAL A 112 -23.32 22.74 8.83
N ASP A 113 -23.30 23.28 7.60
CA ASP A 113 -24.40 23.22 6.65
C ASP A 113 -24.29 21.98 5.78
N THR A 114 -25.22 21.05 5.97
CA THR A 114 -25.29 19.80 5.21
C THR A 114 -25.92 19.98 3.82
N VAL A 115 -26.59 21.11 3.56
CA VAL A 115 -27.32 21.35 2.30
C VAL A 115 -26.37 21.81 1.20
N ASN A 116 -25.47 22.73 1.51
CA ASN A 116 -24.52 23.31 0.55
C ASN A 116 -23.17 22.58 0.56
N THR A 117 -23.17 21.25 0.53
CA THR A 117 -21.94 20.45 0.55
C THR A 117 -21.37 20.29 -0.85
N GLU A 118 -20.05 20.47 -1.02
CA GLU A 118 -19.34 20.17 -2.26
C GLU A 118 -18.51 18.89 -2.12
N GLU A 119 -18.52 18.05 -3.16
CA GLU A 119 -17.81 16.78 -3.20
C GLU A 119 -16.94 16.69 -4.46
N TYR A 120 -15.66 16.36 -4.27
CA TYR A 120 -14.69 16.18 -5.34
C TYR A 120 -14.01 14.82 -5.21
N PHE A 121 -14.19 13.96 -6.21
CA PHE A 121 -13.49 12.68 -6.28
C PHE A 121 -12.43 12.71 -7.39
N ARG A 122 -11.15 12.71 -7.02
CA ARG A 122 -10.02 12.81 -7.96
C ARG A 122 -8.96 11.77 -7.62
N ASN A 123 -8.65 10.90 -8.57
CA ASN A 123 -7.58 9.88 -8.46
C ASN A 123 -7.68 8.97 -7.22
N GLY A 124 -8.89 8.64 -6.78
CA GLY A 124 -9.10 7.82 -5.57
C GLY A 124 -9.11 8.62 -4.26
N ILE A 125 -8.94 9.94 -4.31
CA ILE A 125 -9.08 10.81 -3.15
C ILE A 125 -10.46 11.48 -3.20
N LEU A 126 -11.21 11.34 -2.10
CA LEU A 126 -12.47 12.03 -1.87
C LEU A 126 -12.21 13.27 -1.01
N GLU A 127 -12.52 14.43 -1.55
CA GLU A 127 -12.45 15.72 -0.88
C GLU A 127 -13.87 16.25 -0.70
N LEU A 128 -14.25 16.48 0.54
CA LEU A 128 -15.55 17.00 0.93
C LEU A 128 -15.37 18.37 1.57
N VAL A 129 -16.10 19.37 1.06
CA VAL A 129 -16.11 20.72 1.58
C VAL A 129 -17.48 21.02 2.16
N LEU A 130 -17.52 21.22 3.48
CA LEU A 130 -18.72 21.45 4.27
C LEU A 130 -18.70 22.88 4.82
N PRO A 131 -19.45 23.82 4.24
CA PRO A 131 -19.48 25.20 4.74
C PRO A 131 -20.12 25.24 6.13
N ARG A 132 -19.63 26.13 7.00
CA ARG A 132 -20.27 26.41 8.29
C ARG A 132 -21.46 27.35 8.11
N LYS A 133 -22.54 27.08 8.84
CA LYS A 133 -23.70 27.96 8.96
C LYS A 133 -23.23 29.30 9.53
N LYS A 134 -23.54 30.38 8.81
CA LYS A 134 -23.30 31.75 9.27
C LYS A 134 -24.09 31.98 10.56
N GLY A 135 -23.40 31.99 11.70
CA GLY A 135 -24.02 32.13 13.02
C GLY A 135 -23.20 31.61 14.19
N HIS A 136 -22.12 30.87 13.95
CA HIS A 136 -21.21 30.40 15.00
C HIS A 136 -19.83 31.04 14.83
N GLU A 137 -19.74 32.32 15.20
CA GLU A 137 -18.46 32.98 15.45
C GLU A 137 -17.74 32.17 16.53
N SER A 138 -16.51 31.75 16.25
CA SER A 138 -15.71 30.95 17.16
C SER A 138 -15.36 31.82 18.37
N MET A 139 -16.17 31.74 19.43
CA MET A 139 -15.77 32.27 20.73
C MET A 139 -14.59 31.41 21.20
N LYS A 140 -13.45 32.09 21.34
CA LYS A 140 -12.12 31.60 21.72
C LYS A 140 -12.06 30.44 22.71
#